data_AF-A0A6C0LR70-F1
#
_entry.id   AF-A0A6C0LR70-F1
#
_cell.length_a   1.000
_cell.length_b   1.000
_cell.length_c   1.000
_cell.angle_alpha   90.00
_cell.angle_beta   90.00
_cell.angle_gamma   90.00
#
_symmetry.space_group_name_H-M   'P 1'
#
loop_
_entity.id
_entity.type
_entity.pdbx_description
1 polymer ?
#
loop_
_entity_poly.entity_id
_entity_poly.type
_entity_poly.pdbx_seq_one_letter_code
_entity_poly.pdbx_strand_id
1 'polypeptide(L)'
;MPKTEIDYSNTIIYKITCKDPTVKDVYVGHTTNFVQRKHAHKQSCTNNKSSNYDCKLYEVIRNNGGWNNWFMEIVGFFNCNDHYEARKKEQEYFELLRATLNSIEPMPKPKPKIANGGQLSEKNEYYCEICKVKFQNSKCMDIHNQSKKHIKKQNNVSEQTSDNNTDKYQNDMNCFSCINCNYNTNHKSHYNKHLSSIKHRNNEKELQKNEEASLPSYTCSCNKIFNHRQNLHRHKKTCKGIDNNEVIEPKNTISNDLILEFIKQSKEIQNFLIEQNKDLQNKLLDIVNIIHRKDSK
;
A
#
# COMPACT_ATOMS: atom_id res chain seq x y z
N MET A 1 0.02 8.55 1.51
CA MET A 1 -0.07 10.01 1.69
C MET A 1 -0.14 10.30 3.18
N PRO A 2 0.53 11.36 3.66
CA PRO A 2 0.44 11.78 5.05
C PRO A 2 -1.02 12.07 5.42
N LYS A 3 -1.39 11.81 6.69
CA LYS A 3 -2.75 12.09 7.20
C LYS A 3 -2.95 13.56 7.56
N THR A 4 -1.87 14.34 7.61
CA THR A 4 -1.83 15.75 8.01
C THR A 4 -1.04 16.55 6.98
N GLU A 5 -1.36 17.83 6.87
CA GLU A 5 -0.59 18.78 6.07
C GLU A 5 0.86 18.82 6.58
N ILE A 6 1.84 18.82 5.66
CA ILE A 6 3.26 18.86 6.01
C ILE A 6 3.69 20.32 6.00
N ASP A 7 4.23 20.78 7.12
CA ASP A 7 4.91 22.08 7.22
C ASP A 7 6.33 22.00 6.65
N TYR A 8 6.59 22.76 5.59
CA TYR A 8 7.90 22.84 4.91
C TYR A 8 8.77 24.02 5.37
N SER A 9 8.32 24.80 6.36
CA SER A 9 9.07 25.96 6.87
C SER A 9 10.41 25.60 7.53
N ASN A 10 10.55 24.34 7.94
CA ASN A 10 11.78 23.77 8.48
C ASN A 10 12.35 22.69 7.55
N THR A 11 12.43 22.99 6.25
CA THR A 11 12.99 22.06 5.26
C THR A 11 14.49 21.92 5.46
N ILE A 12 14.95 20.69 5.53
CA ILE A 12 16.34 20.29 5.71
C ILE A 12 16.79 19.59 4.44
N ILE A 13 17.84 20.11 3.81
CA ILE A 13 18.57 19.38 2.77
C ILE A 13 19.69 18.61 3.44
N TYR A 14 19.78 17.31 3.13
CA TYR A 14 20.81 16.43 3.65
C TYR A 14 21.50 15.68 2.51
N LYS A 15 22.70 15.16 2.79
CA LYS A 15 23.38 14.21 1.91
C LYS A 15 23.73 12.94 2.65
N ILE A 16 23.89 11.85 1.90
CA ILE A 16 24.39 10.57 2.39
C ILE A 16 25.67 10.23 1.63
N THR A 17 26.76 10.01 2.36
CA THR A 17 28.13 9.81 1.85
C THR A 17 28.79 8.64 2.56
N CYS A 18 29.72 7.95 1.90
CA CYS A 18 30.49 6.89 2.52
C CYS A 18 31.55 7.47 3.46
N LYS A 19 31.87 6.75 4.54
CA LYS A 19 33.02 7.10 5.41
C LYS A 19 34.35 6.84 4.74
N ASP A 20 34.37 5.88 3.81
CA ASP A 20 35.54 5.55 3.03
C ASP A 20 35.73 6.61 1.93
N PRO A 21 36.87 7.34 1.92
CA PRO A 21 37.14 8.39 0.94
C PRO A 21 37.30 7.88 -0.50
N THR A 22 37.47 6.57 -0.71
CA THR A 22 37.53 5.97 -2.05
C THR A 22 36.15 5.96 -2.73
N VAL A 23 35.07 5.89 -1.94
CA VAL A 23 33.69 5.88 -2.42
C VAL A 23 33.19 7.32 -2.49
N LYS A 24 33.25 7.91 -3.69
CA LYS A 24 32.84 9.30 -3.96
C LYS A 24 31.34 9.46 -4.23
N ASP A 25 30.58 8.38 -4.10
CA ASP A 25 29.15 8.39 -4.34
C ASP A 25 28.38 9.23 -3.32
N VAL A 26 27.45 10.03 -3.82
CA VAL A 26 26.66 10.97 -3.00
C VAL A 26 25.18 10.81 -3.32
N TYR A 27 24.36 10.74 -2.28
CA TYR A 27 22.91 10.91 -2.38
C TYR A 27 22.50 12.24 -1.75
N VAL A 28 21.53 12.93 -2.33
CA VAL A 28 20.96 14.17 -1.78
C VAL A 28 19.45 13.97 -1.59
N GLY A 29 18.90 14.52 -0.51
CA GLY A 29 17.47 14.49 -0.26
C GLY A 29 17.01 15.65 0.61
N HIS A 30 15.70 15.88 0.63
CA HIS A 30 15.07 16.82 1.56
C HIS A 30 14.17 16.12 2.59
N THR A 31 13.99 16.75 3.75
CA THR A 31 13.02 16.31 4.76
C THR A 31 12.68 17.46 5.70
N THR A 32 11.54 17.38 6.38
CA THR A 32 11.16 18.29 7.46
C THR A 32 11.44 17.71 8.85
N ASN A 33 11.84 16.43 8.92
CA ASN A 33 12.25 15.77 10.17
C ASN A 33 13.46 14.85 9.92
N PHE A 34 14.65 15.37 10.21
CA PHE A 34 15.91 14.69 9.96
C PHE A 34 16.05 13.36 10.72
N VAL A 35 15.64 13.32 12.00
CA VAL A 35 15.78 12.12 12.84
C VAL A 35 14.89 10.99 12.31
N GLN A 36 13.63 11.30 12.02
CA GLN A 36 12.69 10.34 11.46
C GLN A 36 13.17 9.84 10.08
N ARG A 37 13.65 10.75 9.23
CA ARG A 37 14.17 10.39 7.91
C ARG A 37 15.40 9.49 7.98
N LYS A 38 16.33 9.79 8.90
CA LYS A 38 17.53 8.96 9.15
C LYS A 38 17.15 7.55 9.61
N HIS A 39 16.18 7.44 10.54
CA HIS A 39 15.65 6.15 10.95
C HIS A 39 15.00 5.39 9.78
N ALA A 40 14.18 6.07 8.97
CA ALA A 40 13.52 5.47 7.81
C ALA A 40 14.51 4.93 6.76
N HIS A 41 15.59 5.67 6.49
CA HIS A 41 16.66 5.20 5.61
C HIS A 41 17.37 3.97 6.18
N LYS A 42 17.75 3.99 7.46
CA LYS A 42 18.37 2.83 8.13
C LYS A 42 17.49 1.59 8.01
N GLN A 43 16.21 1.71 8.37
CA GLN A 43 15.25 0.61 8.30
C GLN A 43 15.07 0.09 6.87
N SER A 44 14.93 0.98 5.89
CA SER A 44 14.77 0.59 4.49
C SER A 44 16.03 -0.07 3.92
N CYS A 45 17.20 0.32 4.40
CA CYS A 45 18.47 -0.28 4.01
C CYS A 45 18.68 -1.68 4.60
N THR A 46 18.22 -1.94 5.83
CA THR A 46 18.49 -3.19 6.57
C THR A 46 17.36 -4.21 6.49
N ASN A 47 16.11 -3.79 6.29
CA ASN A 47 14.96 -4.69 6.26
C ASN A 47 14.65 -5.13 4.83
N ASN A 48 14.93 -6.40 4.51
CA ASN A 48 14.66 -7.01 3.21
C ASN A 48 13.18 -7.05 2.80
N LYS A 49 12.25 -6.85 3.74
CA LYS A 49 10.81 -6.75 3.45
C LYS A 49 10.37 -5.35 3.05
N SER A 50 11.24 -4.35 3.14
CA SER A 50 10.90 -2.97 2.74
C SER A 50 10.72 -2.89 1.24
N SER A 51 9.69 -2.18 0.77
CA SER A 51 9.43 -1.97 -0.66
C SER A 51 10.59 -1.29 -1.39
N ASN A 52 11.39 -0.52 -0.66
CA ASN A 52 12.51 0.24 -1.21
C ASN A 52 13.85 -0.47 -0.98
N TYR A 53 13.87 -1.67 -0.40
CA TYR A 53 15.11 -2.36 -0.02
C TYR A 53 16.09 -2.51 -1.18
N ASP A 54 15.58 -2.79 -2.38
CA ASP A 54 16.37 -3.02 -3.60
C ASP A 54 16.64 -1.75 -4.42
N CYS A 55 16.44 -0.56 -3.85
CA CYS A 55 16.77 0.67 -4.58
C CYS A 55 18.29 0.90 -4.65
N LYS A 56 18.73 1.58 -5.73
CA LYS A 56 20.15 1.89 -6.01
C LYS A 56 20.92 2.40 -4.79
N LEU A 57 20.33 3.35 -4.05
CA LEU A 57 20.94 3.92 -2.85
C LEU A 57 21.32 2.85 -1.83
N TYR A 58 20.38 1.99 -1.45
CA TYR A 58 20.62 1.01 -0.39
C TYR A 58 21.46 -0.16 -0.84
N GLU A 59 21.35 -0.55 -2.11
CA GLU A 59 22.26 -1.52 -2.71
C GLU A 59 23.72 -1.07 -2.61
N VAL A 60 24.02 0.16 -3.03
CA VAL A 60 25.37 0.73 -2.92
C VAL A 60 25.82 0.85 -1.47
N ILE A 61 24.94 1.29 -0.56
CA ILE A 61 25.26 1.37 0.87
C ILE A 61 25.65 -0.01 1.42
N ARG A 62 24.88 -1.06 1.14
CA ARG A 62 25.15 -2.42 1.61
C ARG A 62 26.45 -2.98 1.03
N ASN A 63 26.70 -2.76 -0.26
CA ASN A 63 27.91 -3.24 -0.93
C ASN A 63 29.19 -2.54 -0.43
N ASN A 64 29.07 -1.34 0.14
CA ASN A 64 30.20 -0.54 0.65
C ASN A 64 30.17 -0.42 2.18
N GLY A 65 30.02 -1.55 2.89
CA GLY A 65 30.17 -1.62 4.36
C GLY A 65 28.88 -1.39 5.17
N GLY A 66 27.73 -1.27 4.51
CA GLY A 66 26.43 -1.13 5.15
C GLY A 66 26.21 0.22 5.84
N TRP A 67 25.02 0.42 6.41
CA TRP A 67 24.59 1.72 6.96
C TRP A 67 25.56 2.35 7.97
N ASN A 68 26.25 1.53 8.77
CA ASN A 68 27.21 2.03 9.77
C ASN A 68 28.48 2.63 9.13
N ASN A 69 28.79 2.29 7.88
CA ASN A 69 29.90 2.85 7.10
C ASN A 69 29.49 4.07 6.27
N TRP A 70 28.30 4.63 6.51
CA TRP A 70 27.81 5.80 5.78
C TRP A 70 27.39 6.90 6.77
N PHE A 71 27.59 8.15 6.37
CA PHE A 71 27.14 9.32 7.08
C PHE A 71 25.93 9.92 6.39
N MET A 72 24.94 10.31 7.19
CA MET A 72 23.86 11.19 6.76
C MET A 72 24.07 12.51 7.49
N GLU A 73 24.29 13.58 6.74
CA GLU A 73 24.69 14.90 7.25
C GLU A 73 23.80 15.99 6.67
N ILE A 74 23.51 17.02 7.47
CA ILE A 74 22.71 18.16 7.04
C ILE A 74 23.60 19.10 6.23
N VAL A 75 23.12 19.52 5.07
CA VAL A 75 23.82 20.43 4.16
C VAL A 75 23.21 21.84 4.21
N GLY A 76 21.93 21.96 4.54
CA GLY A 76 21.30 23.28 4.71
C GLY A 76 19.91 23.22 5.32
N PHE A 77 19.49 24.37 5.87
CA PHE A 77 18.15 24.62 6.39
C PHE A 77 17.49 25.70 5.54
N PHE A 78 16.24 25.46 5.15
CA PHE A 78 15.48 26.34 4.28
C PHE A 78 14.06 26.49 4.79
N ASN A 79 13.58 27.73 4.72
CA ASN A 79 12.18 28.02 4.90
C ASN A 79 11.48 27.90 3.53
N CYS A 80 10.80 26.78 3.31
CA CYS A 80 10.08 26.51 2.07
C CYS A 80 8.58 26.59 2.33
N ASN A 81 7.85 27.22 1.42
CA ASN A 81 6.40 27.37 1.51
C ASN A 81 5.68 26.06 1.22
N ASP A 82 6.25 25.23 0.33
CA ASP A 82 5.64 23.99 -0.10
C ASP A 82 6.69 22.92 -0.51
N HIS A 83 6.18 21.75 -0.88
CA HIS A 83 6.99 20.64 -1.37
C HIS A 83 7.73 20.97 -2.69
N TYR A 84 7.19 21.88 -3.51
CA TYR A 84 7.80 22.24 -4.79
C TYR A 84 9.08 23.07 -4.57
N GLU A 85 9.03 24.06 -3.69
CA GLU A 85 10.19 24.84 -3.27
C GLU A 85 11.26 23.95 -2.61
N ALA A 86 10.84 23.02 -1.75
CA ALA A 86 11.75 22.04 -1.15
C ALA A 86 12.46 21.18 -2.20
N ARG A 87 11.74 20.69 -3.23
CA ARG A 87 12.34 19.96 -4.36
C ARG A 87 13.25 20.82 -5.23
N LYS A 88 12.93 22.11 -5.41
CA LYS A 88 13.79 23.05 -6.12
C LYS A 88 15.13 23.21 -5.40
N LYS A 89 15.11 23.35 -4.07
CA LYS A 89 16.33 23.34 -3.25
C LYS A 89 17.07 22.02 -3.31
N GLU A 90 16.35 20.89 -3.25
CA GLU A 90 16.97 19.58 -3.44
C GLU A 90 17.69 19.47 -4.81
N GLN A 91 17.10 20.00 -5.88
CA GLN A 91 17.73 20.03 -7.21
C GLN A 91 19.00 20.89 -7.23
N GLU A 92 18.98 22.09 -6.64
CA GLU A 92 20.17 22.96 -6.55
C GLU A 92 21.34 22.21 -5.88
N TYR A 93 21.08 21.50 -4.79
CA TYR A 93 22.10 20.72 -4.07
C TYR A 93 22.48 19.41 -4.77
N PHE A 94 21.54 18.78 -5.47
CA PHE A 94 21.81 17.62 -6.32
C PHE A 94 22.87 17.95 -7.38
N GLU A 95 22.75 19.10 -8.04
CA GLU A 95 23.72 19.59 -9.03
C GLU A 95 25.02 20.05 -8.37
N LEU A 96 24.94 20.87 -7.32
CA LEU A 96 26.11 21.42 -6.61
C LEU A 96 27.03 20.31 -6.07
N LEU A 97 26.44 19.25 -5.51
CA LEU A 97 27.18 18.13 -4.91
C LEU A 97 27.46 16.99 -5.90
N ARG A 98 27.02 17.12 -7.16
CA ARG A 98 27.14 16.09 -8.22
C ARG A 98 26.66 14.72 -7.74
N ALA A 99 25.45 14.68 -7.19
CA ALA A 99 24.91 13.47 -6.58
C ALA A 99 24.73 12.34 -7.61
N THR A 100 25.29 11.17 -7.31
CA THR A 100 25.34 10.00 -8.20
C THR A 100 24.32 8.93 -7.86
N LEU A 101 23.81 8.93 -6.61
CA LEU A 101 22.98 7.84 -6.08
C LEU A 101 21.47 8.08 -6.19
N ASN A 102 21.03 9.31 -6.47
CA ASN A 102 19.62 9.56 -6.76
C ASN A 102 19.26 8.89 -8.09
N SER A 103 18.32 7.94 -8.07
CA SER A 103 17.88 7.23 -9.28
C SER A 103 17.15 8.13 -10.27
N ILE A 104 16.50 9.18 -9.78
CA ILE A 104 15.75 10.16 -10.56
C ILE A 104 16.12 11.52 -10.00
N GLU A 105 16.37 12.48 -10.89
CA GLU A 105 16.62 13.87 -10.50
C GLU A 105 15.43 14.43 -9.71
N PRO A 106 15.65 15.27 -8.68
CA PRO A 106 14.57 15.90 -7.93
C PRO A 106 13.61 16.70 -8.80
N MET A 107 14.10 17.37 -9.84
CA MET A 107 13.29 18.12 -10.80
C MET A 107 13.57 17.63 -12.24
N PRO A 108 13.08 16.43 -12.59
CA PRO A 108 13.41 15.84 -13.88
C PRO A 108 12.78 16.68 -14.98
N LYS A 109 13.58 17.06 -15.97
CA LYS A 109 13.09 17.81 -17.13
C LYS A 109 11.95 17.02 -17.79
N PRO A 110 10.84 17.68 -18.17
CA PRO A 110 9.79 17.02 -18.93
C PRO A 110 10.42 16.32 -20.14
N LYS A 111 10.10 15.05 -20.36
CA LYS A 111 10.60 14.34 -21.54
C LYS A 111 10.21 15.19 -22.76
N PRO A 112 11.18 15.58 -23.63
CA PRO A 112 10.84 16.25 -24.86
C PRO A 112 9.84 15.35 -25.59
N LYS A 113 8.70 15.91 -26.00
CA LYS A 113 7.81 15.22 -26.91
C LYS A 113 8.64 15.01 -28.17
N ILE A 114 9.21 13.82 -28.33
CA ILE A 114 9.83 13.44 -29.59
C ILE A 114 8.69 13.56 -30.59
N ALA A 115 8.78 14.52 -31.50
CA ALA A 115 8.00 14.52 -32.72
C ALA A 115 8.52 13.33 -33.53
N ASN A 116 8.20 12.12 -33.09
CA ASN A 116 8.30 10.97 -33.95
C ASN A 116 7.42 11.33 -35.14
N GLY A 117 7.97 11.24 -36.35
CA GLY A 117 7.18 10.99 -37.55
C GLY A 117 6.47 9.64 -37.49
N GLY A 118 5.93 9.28 -36.32
CA GLY A 118 5.01 8.18 -36.16
C GLY A 118 3.67 8.68 -36.68
N GLN A 119 3.19 7.99 -37.72
CA GLN A 119 1.76 7.84 -38.02
C GLN A 119 0.93 8.12 -36.76
N LEU A 120 -0.05 9.03 -36.88
CA LEU A 120 -1.10 9.16 -35.87
C LEU A 120 -1.61 7.75 -35.59
N SER A 121 -1.22 7.15 -34.46
CA SER A 121 -1.80 5.89 -34.07
C SER A 121 -3.24 6.22 -33.77
N GLU A 122 -4.13 5.81 -34.67
CA GLU A 122 -5.57 5.91 -34.49
C GLU A 122 -5.87 5.50 -33.05
N LYS A 123 -6.59 6.37 -32.35
CA LYS A 123 -7.00 6.13 -30.99
C LYS A 123 -7.98 4.95 -31.06
N ASN A 124 -7.47 3.73 -31.02
CA ASN A 124 -8.28 2.54 -31.09
C ASN A 124 -9.22 2.56 -29.88
N GLU A 125 -10.48 2.93 -30.12
CA GLU A 125 -11.53 2.83 -29.11
C GLU A 125 -11.86 1.36 -28.96
N TYR A 126 -11.53 0.80 -27.79
CA TYR A 126 -11.83 -0.59 -27.48
C TYR A 126 -13.27 -0.66 -26.95
N TYR A 127 -14.13 -1.45 -27.58
CA TYR A 127 -15.55 -1.50 -27.25
C TYR A 127 -16.00 -2.92 -26.94
N CYS A 128 -16.65 -3.10 -25.80
CA CYS A 128 -17.30 -4.35 -25.47
C CYS A 128 -18.74 -4.35 -26.00
N GLU A 129 -19.04 -5.23 -26.95
CA GLU A 129 -20.38 -5.34 -27.53
C GLU A 129 -21.44 -5.90 -26.56
N ILE A 130 -21.03 -6.75 -25.61
CA ILE A 130 -21.93 -7.39 -24.63
C ILE A 130 -22.37 -6.37 -23.56
N CYS A 131 -21.44 -5.55 -23.12
CA CYS A 131 -21.68 -4.57 -22.06
C CYS A 131 -21.92 -3.16 -22.58
N LYS A 132 -21.74 -2.91 -23.88
CA LYS A 132 -21.91 -1.62 -24.57
C LYS A 132 -21.08 -0.50 -23.92
N VAL A 133 -19.85 -0.80 -23.53
CA VAL A 133 -18.92 0.12 -22.84
C VAL A 133 -17.61 0.28 -23.61
N LYS A 134 -17.07 1.51 -23.59
CA LYS A 134 -15.82 1.89 -24.26
C LYS A 134 -14.65 1.92 -23.26
N PHE A 135 -13.46 1.55 -23.73
CA PHE A 135 -12.22 1.52 -22.96
C PHE A 135 -11.11 2.28 -23.66
N GLN A 136 -10.22 2.85 -22.85
CA GLN A 136 -9.12 3.69 -23.30
C GLN A 136 -7.91 2.89 -23.82
N ASN A 137 -7.83 1.60 -23.51
CA ASN A 137 -6.77 0.69 -23.97
C ASN A 137 -7.22 -0.78 -23.84
N SER A 138 -6.50 -1.69 -24.53
CA SER A 138 -6.76 -3.14 -24.52
C SER A 138 -6.74 -3.73 -23.11
N LYS A 139 -5.77 -3.37 -22.28
CA LYS A 139 -5.62 -3.95 -20.92
C LYS A 139 -6.87 -3.72 -20.06
N CYS A 140 -7.47 -2.53 -20.15
CA CYS A 140 -8.72 -2.24 -19.44
C CYS A 140 -9.89 -3.08 -19.96
N MET A 141 -9.96 -3.34 -21.27
CA MET A 141 -10.97 -4.22 -21.86
C MET A 141 -10.75 -5.69 -21.48
N ASP A 142 -9.51 -6.16 -21.42
CA ASP A 142 -9.19 -7.53 -21.00
C ASP A 142 -9.60 -7.79 -19.55
N ILE A 143 -9.29 -6.83 -18.66
CA ILE A 143 -9.74 -6.86 -17.27
C ILE A 143 -11.27 -6.85 -17.18
N HIS A 144 -11.95 -6.06 -18.02
CA HIS A 144 -13.40 -6.04 -18.08
C HIS A 144 -13.97 -7.40 -18.51
N ASN A 145 -13.42 -8.02 -19.56
CA ASN A 145 -13.88 -9.30 -20.10
C ASN A 145 -13.74 -10.44 -19.08
N GLN A 146 -12.72 -10.38 -18.21
CA GLN A 146 -12.51 -11.33 -17.12
C GLN A 146 -13.40 -11.08 -15.89
N SER A 147 -14.17 -9.98 -15.87
CA SER A 147 -15.01 -9.66 -14.73
C SER A 147 -16.23 -10.59 -14.62
N LYS A 148 -16.58 -11.00 -13.39
CA LYS A 148 -17.77 -11.85 -13.12
C LYS A 148 -19.07 -11.26 -13.70
N LYS A 149 -19.17 -9.93 -13.78
CA LYS A 149 -20.31 -9.22 -14.36
C LYS A 149 -20.37 -9.39 -15.88
N HIS A 150 -19.23 -9.31 -16.57
CA HIS A 150 -19.14 -9.54 -18.00
C HIS A 150 -19.41 -11.00 -18.34
N ILE A 151 -18.74 -11.95 -17.68
CA ILE A 151 -18.89 -13.39 -17.91
C ILE A 151 -20.35 -13.84 -17.74
N LYS A 152 -21.05 -13.33 -16.73
CA LYS A 152 -22.48 -13.64 -16.53
C LYS A 152 -23.36 -13.11 -17.67
N LYS A 153 -23.07 -11.92 -18.20
CA LYS A 153 -23.80 -11.37 -19.36
C LYS A 153 -23.45 -12.12 -20.65
N GLN A 154 -22.21 -12.53 -20.81
CA GLN A 154 -21.74 -13.31 -21.96
C GLN A 154 -22.44 -14.67 -22.03
N ASN A 155 -22.49 -15.41 -20.91
CA ASN A 155 -23.16 -16.71 -20.84
C ASN A 155 -24.67 -16.61 -21.17
N ASN A 156 -25.33 -15.53 -20.76
CA ASN A 156 -26.74 -15.28 -21.09
C ASN A 156 -26.98 -15.01 -22.59
N VAL A 157 -25.97 -14.52 -23.31
CA VAL A 157 -26.03 -14.28 -24.76
C VAL A 157 -25.72 -15.57 -25.54
N SER A 158 -24.80 -16.40 -25.04
CA SER A 158 -24.45 -17.70 -25.63
C SER A 158 -25.61 -18.71 -25.61
N GLU A 159 -26.50 -18.62 -24.61
CA GLU A 159 -27.71 -19.45 -24.53
C GLU A 159 -28.80 -19.10 -25.57
N GLN A 160 -28.62 -18.04 -26.37
CA GLN A 160 -29.58 -17.62 -27.41
C GLN A 160 -29.15 -17.99 -28.85
N THR A 161 -27.94 -18.53 -29.06
CA THR A 161 -27.42 -18.79 -30.43
C THR A 161 -26.97 -20.23 -30.66
N SER A 162 -27.52 -21.20 -29.94
CA SER A 162 -27.32 -22.62 -30.22
C SER A 162 -28.66 -23.33 -30.46
N ASP A 163 -29.31 -23.01 -31.57
CA ASP A 163 -30.16 -23.98 -32.25
C ASP A 163 -29.27 -24.77 -33.22
N ASN A 164 -28.90 -25.98 -32.80
CA ASN A 164 -28.79 -27.16 -33.65
C ASN A 164 -28.57 -28.40 -32.78
N ASN A 165 -29.68 -29.14 -32.56
CA ASN A 165 -29.79 -30.58 -32.25
C ASN A 165 -29.15 -31.07 -30.91
N THR A 166 -29.81 -31.82 -30.03
CA THR A 166 -30.92 -32.77 -30.17
C THR A 166 -31.77 -32.89 -28.88
N ASP A 167 -32.96 -33.44 -29.08
CA ASP A 167 -33.74 -34.27 -28.16
C ASP A 167 -34.82 -33.65 -27.25
N LYS A 168 -36.04 -33.91 -27.72
CA LYS A 168 -37.31 -34.13 -27.01
C LYS A 168 -37.80 -32.98 -26.14
N TYR A 169 -38.86 -32.30 -26.58
CA TYR A 169 -40.15 -32.28 -25.87
C TYR A 169 -41.21 -31.59 -26.75
N GLN A 170 -42.41 -32.17 -26.80
CA GLN A 170 -43.52 -31.73 -27.65
C GLN A 170 -44.01 -30.34 -27.24
N ASN A 171 -44.07 -29.47 -28.23
CA ASN A 171 -44.49 -28.09 -28.13
C ASN A 171 -45.91 -28.00 -28.70
N ASP A 172 -46.92 -28.23 -27.87
CA ASP A 172 -48.30 -27.87 -28.20
C ASP A 172 -48.72 -26.69 -27.32
N MET A 173 -48.81 -25.53 -27.96
CA MET A 173 -49.45 -24.29 -27.52
C MET A 173 -49.34 -23.92 -26.02
N ASN A 174 -48.27 -23.20 -25.69
CA ASN A 174 -48.17 -22.29 -24.54
C ASN A 174 -48.53 -22.88 -23.15
N CYS A 175 -48.27 -24.16 -22.89
CA CYS A 175 -48.44 -24.74 -21.54
C CYS A 175 -47.24 -25.61 -21.14
N PHE A 176 -46.54 -25.21 -20.08
CA PHE A 176 -45.46 -25.95 -19.42
C PHE A 176 -46.05 -26.80 -18.29
N SER A 177 -45.96 -28.14 -18.41
CA SER A 177 -46.45 -29.08 -17.41
C SER A 177 -45.33 -29.93 -16.80
N CYS A 178 -45.32 -30.06 -15.48
CA CYS A 178 -44.41 -30.91 -14.73
C CYS A 178 -45.04 -32.29 -14.49
N ILE A 179 -44.41 -33.34 -15.02
CA ILE A 179 -44.87 -34.74 -14.90
C ILE A 179 -44.84 -35.22 -13.44
N ASN A 180 -43.87 -34.74 -12.64
CA ASN A 180 -43.63 -35.21 -11.27
C ASN A 180 -44.55 -34.58 -10.22
N CYS A 181 -45.23 -33.50 -10.55
CA CYS A 181 -46.00 -32.70 -9.60
C CYS A 181 -47.36 -32.24 -10.14
N ASN A 182 -47.76 -32.71 -11.31
CA ASN A 182 -49.00 -32.37 -12.03
C ASN A 182 -49.28 -30.86 -12.12
N TYR A 183 -48.21 -30.06 -12.14
CA TYR A 183 -48.26 -28.59 -12.15
C TYR A 183 -48.21 -28.09 -13.59
N ASN A 184 -49.14 -27.21 -13.99
CA ASN A 184 -49.17 -26.60 -15.31
C ASN A 184 -49.09 -25.07 -15.23
N THR A 185 -48.48 -24.44 -16.23
CA THR A 185 -48.41 -22.98 -16.34
C THR A 185 -48.08 -22.57 -17.77
N ASN A 186 -48.59 -21.44 -18.23
CA ASN A 186 -48.28 -20.87 -19.54
C ASN A 186 -47.04 -19.95 -19.54
N HIS A 187 -46.44 -19.69 -18.36
CA HIS A 187 -45.29 -18.80 -18.23
C HIS A 187 -44.02 -19.55 -17.84
N LYS A 188 -43.02 -19.54 -18.74
CA LYS A 188 -41.71 -20.19 -18.54
C LYS A 188 -41.01 -19.78 -17.24
N SER A 189 -41.14 -18.51 -16.84
CA SER A 189 -40.54 -18.01 -15.60
C SER A 189 -41.18 -18.62 -14.35
N HIS A 190 -42.48 -18.89 -14.37
CA HIS A 190 -43.20 -19.54 -13.28
C HIS A 190 -42.89 -21.04 -13.24
N TYR A 191 -42.77 -21.67 -14.41
CA TYR A 191 -42.33 -23.05 -14.51
C TYR A 191 -40.92 -23.25 -13.94
N ASN A 192 -39.97 -22.38 -14.30
CA ASN A 192 -38.61 -22.44 -13.77
C ASN A 192 -38.56 -22.15 -12.25
N LYS A 193 -39.43 -21.27 -11.74
CA LYS A 193 -39.61 -21.06 -10.29
C LYS A 193 -40.20 -22.29 -9.60
N HIS A 194 -41.14 -22.98 -10.24
CA HIS A 194 -41.69 -24.24 -9.75
C HIS A 194 -40.60 -25.33 -9.66
N LEU A 195 -39.79 -25.52 -10.72
CA LEU A 195 -38.68 -26.48 -10.74
C LEU A 195 -37.62 -26.18 -9.66
N SER A 196 -37.38 -24.91 -9.38
CA SER A 196 -36.43 -24.48 -8.34
C SER A 196 -37.03 -24.41 -6.94
N SER A 197 -38.34 -24.64 -6.79
CA SER A 197 -39.03 -24.58 -5.51
C SER A 197 -38.62 -25.75 -4.61
N ILE A 198 -38.53 -25.49 -3.31
CA ILE A 198 -38.17 -26.50 -2.30
C ILE A 198 -39.16 -27.68 -2.33
N LYS A 199 -40.45 -27.43 -2.62
CA LYS A 199 -41.46 -28.49 -2.73
C LYS A 199 -41.18 -29.44 -3.90
N HIS A 200 -40.91 -28.92 -5.10
CA HIS A 200 -40.58 -29.76 -6.26
C HIS A 200 -39.27 -30.53 -6.02
N ARG A 201 -38.25 -29.84 -5.52
CA ARG A 201 -36.94 -30.41 -5.23
C ARG A 201 -36.95 -31.49 -4.15
N ASN A 202 -37.87 -31.40 -3.19
CA ASN A 202 -38.04 -32.42 -2.15
C ASN A 202 -38.81 -33.64 -2.70
N ASN A 203 -39.80 -33.45 -3.58
CA ASN A 203 -40.46 -34.54 -4.30
C ASN A 203 -39.49 -35.32 -5.20
N GLU A 204 -38.53 -34.65 -5.84
CA GLU A 204 -37.48 -35.32 -6.62
C GLU A 204 -36.44 -36.05 -5.75
N LYS A 205 -36.22 -35.58 -4.51
CA LYS A 205 -35.20 -36.12 -3.59
C LYS A 205 -35.64 -37.31 -2.75
N GLU A 206 -36.91 -37.68 -2.73
CA GLU A 206 -37.35 -38.91 -2.05
C GLU A 206 -36.92 -40.19 -2.79
N LEU A 207 -36.43 -40.08 -4.03
CA LEU A 207 -36.02 -41.23 -4.86
C LEU A 207 -34.53 -41.58 -4.82
N GLN A 208 -33.69 -40.87 -4.05
CA GLN A 208 -32.25 -41.17 -3.93
C GLN A 208 -31.77 -41.02 -2.48
N LYS A 209 -32.04 -42.05 -1.67
CA LYS A 209 -31.31 -42.29 -0.40
C LYS A 209 -30.10 -43.19 -0.66
N ASN A 210 -29.05 -42.94 0.12
CA ASN A 210 -27.77 -43.64 0.32
C ASN A 210 -26.60 -42.79 -0.18
N GLU A 211 -25.51 -42.49 0.53
CA GLU A 211 -25.02 -42.74 1.89
C GLU A 211 -23.85 -41.73 2.10
N GLU A 212 -23.57 -41.37 3.35
CA GLU A 212 -22.30 -40.84 3.89
C GLU A 212 -21.63 -39.59 3.26
N ALA A 213 -21.84 -38.43 3.91
CA ALA A 213 -20.84 -37.36 3.96
C ALA A 213 -20.84 -36.70 5.35
N SER A 214 -19.67 -36.70 5.99
CA SER A 214 -19.39 -36.18 7.33
C SER A 214 -19.83 -34.72 7.52
N LEU A 215 -20.65 -34.47 8.56
CA LEU A 215 -21.04 -33.12 8.95
C LEU A 215 -19.86 -32.37 9.61
N PRO A 216 -19.64 -31.08 9.31
CA PRO A 216 -18.63 -30.27 9.97
C PRO A 216 -18.95 -30.10 11.47
N SER A 217 -18.05 -30.57 12.33
CA SER A 217 -18.12 -30.37 13.79
C SER A 217 -17.41 -29.08 14.20
N TYR A 218 -18.07 -28.25 15.01
CA TYR A 218 -17.55 -26.96 15.48
C TYR A 218 -17.35 -27.00 17.00
N THR A 219 -16.12 -26.90 17.46
CA THR A 219 -15.78 -27.05 18.89
C THR A 219 -15.55 -25.68 19.56
N CYS A 220 -16.06 -25.52 20.79
CA CYS A 220 -15.82 -24.35 21.64
C CYS A 220 -14.58 -24.56 22.53
N SER A 221 -13.99 -23.47 23.05
CA SER A 221 -12.88 -23.52 24.01
C SER A 221 -13.24 -24.18 25.35
N CYS A 222 -14.53 -24.37 25.64
CA CYS A 222 -15.00 -25.21 26.76
C CYS A 222 -15.21 -26.69 26.36
N ASN A 223 -14.64 -27.14 25.24
CA ASN A 223 -14.74 -28.49 24.67
C ASN A 223 -16.15 -28.98 24.28
N LYS A 224 -17.14 -28.09 24.13
CA LYS A 224 -18.47 -28.45 23.59
C LYS A 224 -18.48 -28.47 22.05
N ILE A 225 -19.04 -29.51 21.45
CA ILE A 225 -19.12 -29.74 20.01
C ILE A 225 -20.52 -29.36 19.48
N PHE A 226 -20.58 -28.67 18.35
CA PHE A 226 -21.82 -28.23 17.69
C PHE A 226 -21.83 -28.60 16.20
N ASN A 227 -23.00 -28.97 15.69
CA ASN A 227 -23.17 -29.37 14.29
C ASN A 227 -23.26 -28.18 13.31
N HIS A 228 -23.45 -26.96 13.85
CA HIS A 228 -23.59 -25.73 13.06
C HIS A 228 -22.86 -24.56 13.74
N ARG A 229 -22.21 -23.74 12.92
CA ARG A 229 -21.46 -22.55 13.34
C ARG A 229 -22.33 -21.55 14.14
N GLN A 230 -23.62 -21.42 13.81
CA GLN A 230 -24.56 -20.53 14.49
C GLN A 230 -24.78 -20.95 15.95
N ASN A 231 -24.85 -22.26 16.21
CA ASN A 231 -25.01 -22.78 17.56
C ASN A 231 -23.76 -22.56 18.39
N LEU A 232 -22.57 -22.76 17.81
CA LEU A 232 -21.30 -22.37 18.43
C LEU A 232 -21.28 -20.87 18.75
N HIS A 233 -21.72 -20.01 17.83
CA HIS A 233 -21.74 -18.56 18.04
C HIS A 233 -22.69 -18.14 19.17
N ARG A 234 -23.89 -18.73 19.23
CA ARG A 234 -24.83 -18.48 20.33
C ARG A 234 -24.26 -18.96 21.66
N HIS A 235 -23.63 -20.13 21.67
CA HIS A 235 -22.96 -20.67 22.84
C HIS A 235 -21.78 -19.79 23.31
N LYS A 236 -20.95 -19.27 22.39
CA LYS A 236 -19.85 -18.35 22.73
C LYS A 236 -20.31 -17.10 23.47
N LYS A 237 -21.53 -16.61 23.23
CA LYS A 237 -22.09 -15.45 23.93
C LYS A 237 -22.41 -15.71 25.40
N THR A 238 -22.60 -16.98 25.79
CA THR A 238 -22.99 -17.37 27.15
C THR A 238 -21.98 -18.32 27.81
N CYS A 239 -20.85 -18.58 27.15
CA CYS A 239 -19.84 -19.53 27.60
C CYS A 239 -18.94 -18.87 28.65
N LYS A 240 -19.10 -19.28 29.92
CA LYS A 240 -18.17 -18.97 31.02
C LYS A 240 -16.98 -19.93 30.94
N GLY A 241 -16.00 -19.62 30.09
CA GLY A 241 -14.80 -20.46 29.88
C GLY A 241 -14.14 -20.88 31.20
N ILE A 242 -13.38 -21.98 31.18
CA ILE A 242 -12.63 -22.46 32.35
C ILE A 242 -11.57 -21.42 32.71
N ASP A 243 -11.67 -20.86 33.91
CA ASP A 243 -10.68 -19.94 34.49
C ASP A 243 -9.33 -20.66 34.66
N ASN A 244 -8.33 -20.23 33.91
CA ASN A 244 -6.93 -20.36 34.29
C ASN A 244 -6.31 -18.96 34.13
N ASN A 245 -6.35 -18.21 35.22
CA ASN A 245 -5.65 -16.94 35.37
C ASN A 245 -4.14 -17.20 35.51
N GLU A 246 -3.37 -16.79 34.50
CA GLU A 246 -2.04 -16.22 34.67
C GLU A 246 -1.67 -15.46 33.39
N VAL A 247 -2.02 -14.17 33.36
CA VAL A 247 -1.49 -13.22 32.37
C VAL A 247 -0.30 -12.54 33.03
N ILE A 248 0.91 -12.89 32.59
CA ILE A 248 2.12 -12.11 32.85
C ILE A 248 2.10 -10.92 31.89
N GLU A 249 1.77 -9.73 32.39
CA GLU A 249 2.04 -8.48 31.67
C GLU A 249 3.52 -8.09 31.84
N PRO A 250 4.27 -7.81 30.76
CA PRO A 250 5.57 -7.17 30.89
C PRO A 250 5.37 -5.68 31.22
N LYS A 251 5.53 -5.32 32.49
CA LYS A 251 5.69 -3.94 32.95
C LYS A 251 6.99 -3.38 32.38
N ASN A 252 6.88 -2.54 31.36
CA ASN A 252 7.89 -1.52 31.06
C ASN A 252 7.17 -0.21 30.70
N THR A 253 6.54 0.39 31.71
CA THR A 253 6.17 1.80 31.68
C THR A 253 7.31 2.58 32.33
N ILE A 254 8.20 3.15 31.52
CA ILE A 254 9.14 4.17 31.98
C ILE A 254 8.29 5.32 32.54
N SER A 255 8.53 5.70 33.80
CA SER A 255 7.76 6.76 34.48
C SER A 255 7.84 8.06 33.66
N ASN A 256 6.70 8.71 33.44
CA ASN A 256 6.62 10.00 32.75
C ASN A 256 7.51 11.07 33.41
N ASP A 257 7.78 10.94 34.71
CA ASP A 257 8.67 11.83 35.44
C ASP A 257 10.13 11.73 34.97
N LEU A 258 10.61 10.50 34.70
CA LEU A 258 11.95 10.28 34.13
C LEU A 258 12.05 10.86 32.72
N ILE A 259 10.96 10.80 31.94
CA ILE A 259 10.90 11.38 30.60
C ILE A 259 10.96 12.92 30.68
N LEU A 260 10.24 13.52 31.62
CA LEU A 260 10.27 14.98 31.83
C LEU A 260 11.64 15.47 32.31
N GLU A 261 12.28 14.73 33.23
CA GLU A 261 13.63 15.04 33.71
C GLU A 261 14.67 14.93 32.58
N PHE A 262 14.56 13.89 31.74
CA PHE A 262 15.41 13.75 30.55
C PHE A 262 15.22 14.88 29.54
N ILE A 263 13.96 15.29 29.28
CA ILE A 263 13.67 16.43 28.39
C ILE A 263 14.27 17.72 28.96
N LYS A 264 14.22 17.92 30.28
CA LYS A 264 14.80 19.08 30.95
C LYS A 264 16.33 19.10 30.78
N GLN A 265 17.00 17.99 31.06
CA GLN A 265 18.45 17.85 30.84
C GLN A 265 18.83 18.07 29.37
N SER A 266 18.02 17.57 28.42
CA SER A 266 18.26 17.79 26.99
C SER A 266 18.16 19.27 26.60
N LYS A 267 17.26 20.05 27.21
CA LYS A 267 17.17 21.50 26.96
C LYS A 267 18.37 22.25 27.54
N GLU A 268 18.86 21.84 28.71
CA GLU A 268 20.05 22.43 29.34
C GLU A 268 21.31 22.22 28.47
N ILE A 269 21.50 21.01 27.93
CA ILE A 269 22.59 20.71 26.99
C ILE A 269 22.48 21.57 25.73
N GLN A 270 21.26 21.69 25.16
CA GLN A 270 21.04 22.51 23.97
C GLN A 270 21.40 23.98 24.21
N ASN A 271 21.02 24.53 25.37
CA ASN A 271 21.37 25.90 25.75
C ASN A 271 22.88 26.09 25.91
N PHE A 272 23.57 25.15 26.56
CA PHE A 272 25.03 25.18 26.69
C PHE A 272 25.74 25.14 25.33
N LEU A 273 25.26 24.32 24.37
CA LEU A 273 25.81 24.27 23.01
C LEU A 273 25.59 25.58 22.25
N ILE A 274 24.43 26.23 22.41
CA ILE A 274 24.16 27.54 21.81
C ILE A 274 25.10 28.61 22.38
N GLU A 275 25.36 28.56 23.70
CA GLU A 275 26.26 29.49 24.37
C GLU A 275 27.72 29.32 23.91
N GLN A 276 28.21 28.08 23.84
CA GLN A 276 29.52 27.74 23.28
C GLN A 276 29.66 28.24 21.83
N ASN A 277 28.62 28.07 20.99
CA ASN A 277 28.64 28.55 19.61
C ASN A 277 28.71 30.08 19.52
N LYS A 278 28.02 30.81 20.39
CA LYS A 278 28.12 32.28 20.45
C LYS A 278 29.52 32.74 20.83
N ASP A 279 30.14 32.08 21.82
CA ASP A 279 31.51 32.40 22.23
C ASP A 279 32.53 32.14 21.10
N LEU A 280 32.37 31.03 20.37
CA LEU A 280 33.18 30.75 19.18
C LEU A 280 33.00 31.81 18.09
N GLN A 281 31.77 32.25 17.83
CA GLN A 281 31.49 33.32 16.86
C GLN A 281 32.15 34.64 17.27
N ASN A 282 32.12 34.99 18.56
CA ASN A 282 32.79 36.20 19.07
C ASN A 282 34.31 36.11 18.90
N LYS A 283 34.92 34.97 19.23
CA LYS A 283 36.36 34.75 19.02
C LYS A 283 36.76 34.84 17.55
N LEU A 284 35.93 34.32 16.63
CA LEU A 284 36.15 34.47 15.18
C LEU A 284 36.08 35.94 14.75
N LEU A 285 35.10 36.69 15.27
CA LEU A 285 34.97 38.13 14.99
C LEU A 285 36.21 38.91 15.46
N ASP A 286 36.74 38.59 16.63
CA ASP A 286 37.97 39.21 17.15
C ASP A 286 39.18 38.92 16.27
N ILE A 287 39.32 37.68 15.78
CA ILE A 287 40.40 37.31 14.84
C ILE A 287 40.27 38.10 13.53
N VAL A 288 39.06 38.20 12.98
CA VAL A 288 38.79 38.98 11.75
C VAL A 288 39.17 40.46 11.94
N ASN A 289 38.80 41.03 13.08
CA ASN A 289 39.13 42.42 13.43
C ASN A 289 40.66 42.65 13.57
N ILE A 290 41.39 41.66 14.11
CA ILE A 290 42.86 41.72 14.23
C ILE A 290 43.51 41.66 12.84
N ILE A 291 43.02 40.81 11.94
CA ILE A 291 43.53 40.68 10.56
C ILE A 291 43.33 42.00 9.81
N HIS A 292 42.12 42.56 9.81
CA HIS A 292 41.85 43.84 9.15
C HIS A 292 42.73 44.99 9.63
N ARG A 293 43.07 45.04 10.94
CA ARG A 293 43.98 46.05 11.49
C ARG A 293 45.44 45.87 11.09
N LYS A 294 45.86 44.63 10.74
CA LYS A 294 47.22 44.35 10.25
C LYS A 294 47.37 44.68 8.77
N ASP A 295 46.32 44.51 7.97
CA ASP A 295 46.33 44.82 6.54
C ASP A 295 46.18 46.33 6.25
N SER A 296 45.84 47.14 7.27
CA SER A 296 45.65 48.60 7.18
C SER A 296 46.87 49.41 7.64
N LYS A 297 48.01 48.76 7.91
CA LYS A 297 49.30 49.39 8.26
C LYS A 297 50.35 49.03 7.23
#